data_AF-A0A3B8NXI6-F1
#
_entry.id   AF-A0A3B8NXI6-F1
#
_cell.length_a   1.000
_cell.length_b   1.000
_cell.length_c   1.000
_cell.angle_alpha   90.00
_cell.angle_beta   90.00
_cell.angle_gamma   90.00
#
_symmetry.space_group_name_H-M   'P 1'
#
loop_
_entity.id
_entity.type
_entity.pdbx_description
1 polymer ?
#
loop_
_entity_poly.entity_id
_entity_poly.type
_entity_poly.pdbx_seq_one_letter_code
_entity_poly.pdbx_strand_id
1 'polypeptide(L)'
;NIEYEYCITNDCIDVDKIIARRDRKRVASAKCSAFEEFGRFDAKTFSAEKYTRVIRACDSMQSEDLCYFVYRHPSKGVTLVIFNGAEKVLAAMKNFVPRTMWTGVYQ
;
A
#
# COMPACT_ATOMS: atom_id res chain seq x y z
N ASN A 1 14.00 13.89 -3.95
CA ASN A 1 12.72 13.20 -4.16
C ASN A 1 12.86 11.80 -3.57
N ILE A 2 11.90 11.32 -2.77
CA ILE A 2 11.91 9.91 -2.33
C ILE A 2 11.02 9.16 -3.31
N GLU A 3 11.58 8.17 -3.98
CA GLU A 3 10.86 7.39 -4.98
C GLU A 3 10.62 5.97 -4.48
N TYR A 4 9.47 5.42 -4.85
CA TYR A 4 9.05 4.07 -4.53
C TYR A 4 8.67 3.32 -5.80
N GLU A 5 8.95 2.03 -5.80
CA GLU A 5 8.50 1.09 -6.82
C GLU A 5 7.51 0.11 -6.20
N TYR A 6 6.46 -0.21 -6.97
CA TYR A 6 5.45 -1.18 -6.59
C TYR A 6 5.48 -2.31 -7.61
N CYS A 7 5.79 -3.52 -7.15
CA CYS A 7 5.78 -4.71 -7.99
C CYS A 7 4.64 -5.62 -7.53
N ILE A 8 3.78 -6.02 -8.46
CA ILE A 8 2.74 -7.00 -8.21
C ILE A 8 3.15 -8.27 -8.96
N THR A 9 3.35 -9.36 -8.20
CA THR A 9 3.66 -10.68 -8.76
C THR A 9 2.70 -11.69 -8.16
N ASN A 10 1.82 -12.25 -8.99
CA ASN A 10 0.68 -13.05 -8.54
C ASN A 10 -0.13 -12.27 -7.50
N ASP A 11 -0.43 -12.87 -6.35
CA ASP A 11 -1.18 -12.23 -5.27
C ASP A 11 -0.33 -11.35 -4.34
N CYS A 12 0.96 -11.16 -4.61
CA CYS A 12 1.86 -10.44 -3.71
C CYS A 12 2.18 -9.04 -4.24
N ILE A 13 2.06 -8.04 -3.37
CA ILE A 13 2.61 -6.70 -3.58
C ILE A 13 3.93 -6.55 -2.82
N ASP A 14 4.90 -6.00 -3.53
CA ASP A 14 6.20 -5.62 -3.02
C ASP A 14 6.38 -4.11 -3.18
N VAL A 15 6.75 -3.45 -2.08
CA VAL A 15 6.97 -2.00 -2.03
C VAL A 15 8.43 -1.74 -1.72
N ASP A 16 9.13 -1.18 -2.70
CA ASP A 16 10.56 -0.95 -2.67
C ASP A 16 10.86 0.54 -2.63
N LYS A 17 11.64 0.97 -1.63
CA LYS A 17 12.18 2.33 -1.58
C LYS A 17 13.44 2.39 -2.43
N ILE A 18 13.50 3.30 -3.39
CA ILE A 18 14.69 3.54 -4.20
C ILE A 18 15.69 4.33 -3.34
N ILE A 19 16.86 3.73 -3.06
CA ILE A 19 17.95 4.34 -2.30
C ILE A 19 18.99 4.94 -3.25
N ALA A 20 19.31 4.21 -4.32
CA ALA A 20 20.18 4.68 -5.39
C ALA A 20 19.76 4.04 -6.73
N ARG A 21 20.39 4.46 -7.84
CA ARG A 21 20.03 4.05 -9.22
C ARG A 21 19.87 2.53 -9.41
N ARG A 22 20.61 1.70 -8.66
CA ARG A 22 20.48 0.23 -8.66
C ARG A 22 20.12 -0.37 -7.29
N ASP A 23 20.03 0.44 -6.24
CA ASP A 23 19.87 -0.05 -4.86
C ASP A 23 18.48 0.29 -4.30
N ARG A 24 17.75 -0.77 -3.94
CA ARG A 24 16.34 -0.75 -3.57
C ARG A 24 16.21 -1.48 -2.26
N LYS A 25 15.44 -0.91 -1.33
CA LYS A 25 15.14 -1.54 -0.05
C LYS A 25 13.66 -1.87 0.06
N ARG A 26 13.36 -3.14 0.20
CA ARG A 26 12.02 -3.64 0.52
C ARG A 26 11.54 -3.07 1.84
N VAL A 27 10.46 -2.29 1.82
CA VAL A 27 9.84 -1.73 3.02
C VAL A 27 8.57 -2.46 3.45
N ALA A 28 7.87 -3.08 2.49
CA ALA A 28 6.74 -3.96 2.70
C ALA A 28 6.66 -5.03 1.62
N SER A 29 6.21 -6.22 2.01
CA SER A 29 5.83 -7.32 1.13
C SER A 29 4.60 -7.98 1.76
N ALA A 30 3.51 -8.10 1.01
CA ALA A 30 2.23 -8.55 1.54
C ALA A 30 1.38 -9.23 0.46
N LYS A 31 0.60 -10.24 0.85
CA LYS A 31 -0.42 -10.82 -0.02
C LYS A 31 -1.63 -9.90 -0.08
N CYS A 32 -2.00 -9.47 -1.29
CA CYS A 32 -3.21 -8.70 -1.59
C CYS A 32 -4.48 -9.40 -1.08
N SER A 33 -4.50 -10.73 -1.15
CA SER A 33 -5.61 -11.58 -0.68
C SER A 33 -5.78 -11.58 0.84
N ALA A 34 -4.74 -11.20 1.59
CA ALA A 34 -4.70 -11.21 3.05
C ALA A 34 -4.80 -9.79 3.65
N PHE A 35 -5.18 -8.78 2.86
CA PHE A 35 -5.44 -7.45 3.38
C PHE A 35 -6.61 -7.48 4.37
N GLU A 36 -6.44 -6.78 5.49
CA GLU A 36 -7.51 -6.54 6.47
C GLU A 36 -8.34 -5.31 6.09
N GLU A 37 -7.70 -4.30 5.46
CA GLU A 37 -8.34 -3.11 4.91
C GLU A 37 -7.64 -2.71 3.59
N PHE A 38 -8.39 -2.17 2.61
CA PHE A 38 -7.86 -1.58 1.38
C PHE A 38 -8.78 -0.46 0.90
N GLY A 39 -8.22 0.66 0.45
CA GLY A 39 -9.02 1.75 -0.09
C GLY A 39 -8.25 3.00 -0.47
N ARG A 40 -8.99 4.05 -0.86
CA ARG A 40 -8.42 5.40 -1.02
C ARG A 40 -7.99 5.94 0.33
N PHE A 41 -6.85 6.61 0.36
CA PHE A 41 -6.34 7.24 1.57
C PHE A 41 -6.88 8.66 1.70
N ASP A 42 -7.50 8.97 2.83
CA ASP A 42 -7.91 10.33 3.19
C ASP A 42 -7.20 10.75 4.48
N ALA A 43 -6.37 11.79 4.38
CA ALA A 43 -5.62 12.33 5.51
C ALA A 43 -6.52 12.88 6.64
N LYS A 44 -7.77 13.27 6.33
CA LYS A 44 -8.71 13.84 7.32
C LYS A 44 -9.28 12.78 8.26
N THR A 45 -9.44 11.55 7.76
CA THR A 45 -9.99 10.42 8.53
C THR A 45 -8.91 9.50 9.06
N PHE A 46 -7.65 9.76 8.71
CA PHE A 46 -6.51 8.97 9.13
C PHE A 46 -6.20 9.12 10.63
N SER A 47 -6.22 8.00 11.35
CA SER A 47 -5.63 7.88 12.69
C SER A 47 -4.52 6.82 12.68
N ALA A 48 -3.32 7.22 13.10
CA ALA A 48 -2.17 6.33 13.16
C ALA A 48 -2.20 5.36 14.34
N GLU A 49 -3.00 5.66 15.38
CA GLU A 49 -2.95 4.98 16.69
C GLU A 49 -3.38 3.51 16.62
N LYS A 50 -4.18 3.14 15.60
CA LYS A 50 -4.63 1.75 15.41
C LYS A 50 -3.58 0.83 14.78
N TYR A 51 -2.43 1.36 14.34
CA TYR A 51 -1.42 0.60 13.62
C TYR A 51 -0.12 0.50 14.42
N THR A 52 0.43 -0.70 14.50
CA THR A 52 1.77 -0.93 15.08
C THR A 52 2.86 -0.28 14.24
N ARG A 53 2.66 -0.22 12.91
CA ARG A 53 3.61 0.36 11.96
C ARG A 53 2.88 1.07 10.84
N VAL A 54 3.37 2.27 10.48
CA VAL A 54 2.90 3.04 9.33
C VAL A 54 4.04 3.24 8.35
N ILE A 55 3.81 2.87 7.09
CA ILE A 55 4.74 3.07 5.97
C ILE A 55 4.12 4.08 5.02
N ARG A 56 4.79 5.22 4.83
CA ARG A 56 4.43 6.25 3.85
C ARG A 56 5.27 6.06 2.60
N ALA A 57 4.86 5.11 1.77
CA ALA A 57 5.52 4.77 0.52
C ALA A 57 4.88 5.51 -0.65
N CYS A 58 4.86 6.84 -0.58
CA CYS A 58 4.30 7.72 -1.57
C CYS A 58 5.24 8.90 -1.83
N ASP A 59 5.03 9.61 -2.94
CA ASP A 59 5.77 10.82 -3.30
C ASP A 59 5.48 12.00 -2.34
N SER A 60 4.22 12.17 -1.96
CA SER A 60 3.73 13.19 -1.05
C SER A 60 2.49 12.70 -0.33
N MET A 61 2.34 13.08 0.95
CA MET A 61 1.13 12.81 1.74
C MET A 61 -0.07 13.70 1.33
N GLN A 62 0.15 14.62 0.40
CA GLN A 62 -0.86 15.53 -0.15
C GLN A 62 -1.34 15.09 -1.55
N SER A 63 -0.79 14.00 -2.10
CA SER A 63 -1.18 13.52 -3.42
C SER A 63 -2.65 13.06 -3.43
N GLU A 64 -3.35 13.33 -4.52
CA GLU A 64 -4.79 13.01 -4.64
C GLU A 64 -5.05 11.54 -4.97
N ASP A 65 -4.03 10.82 -5.44
CA ASP A 65 -4.11 9.43 -5.88
C ASP A 65 -3.69 8.43 -4.80
N LEU A 66 -3.59 8.87 -3.54
CA LEU A 66 -3.15 7.98 -2.46
C LEU A 66 -4.17 6.88 -2.18
N CYS A 67 -3.66 5.66 -2.09
CA CYS A 67 -4.37 4.48 -1.61
C CYS A 67 -3.64 3.92 -0.39
N TYR A 68 -4.32 3.01 0.32
CA TYR A 68 -3.73 2.29 1.42
C TYR A 68 -4.13 0.83 1.44
N PHE A 69 -3.30 0.02 2.10
CA PHE A 69 -3.67 -1.31 2.55
C PHE A 69 -3.18 -1.57 3.97
N VAL A 70 -3.89 -2.43 4.68
CA VAL A 70 -3.53 -2.90 6.02
C VAL A 70 -3.34 -4.40 5.98
N TYR A 71 -2.26 -4.87 6.58
CA TYR A 71 -1.98 -6.30 6.71
C TYR A 71 -1.29 -6.59 8.04
N ARG A 72 -1.36 -7.84 8.48
CA ARG A 72 -0.68 -8.31 9.69
C ARG A 72 0.69 -8.87 9.35
N HIS A 73 1.74 -8.13 9.71
CA HIS A 73 3.10 -8.61 9.57
C HIS A 73 3.48 -9.50 10.78
N PRO A 74 4.04 -10.71 10.57
CA PRO A 74 4.30 -11.67 11.66
C PRO A 74 5.09 -11.10 12.85
N SER A 75 6.11 -10.28 12.57
CA SER A 75 6.98 -9.68 13.59
C SER A 75 6.84 -8.16 13.77
N LYS A 76 6.01 -7.49 12.96
CA LYS A 76 5.87 -6.03 12.98
C LYS A 76 4.45 -5.58 13.33
N GLY A 77 3.53 -6.53 13.57
CA GLY A 77 2.17 -6.27 13.95
C GLY A 77 1.32 -5.72 12.79
N VAL A 78 0.25 -5.03 13.15
CA VAL A 78 -0.70 -4.44 12.18
C VAL A 78 0.02 -3.30 11.46
N THR A 79 0.23 -3.47 10.16
CA THR A 79 1.04 -2.58 9.34
C THR A 79 0.15 -1.91 8.31
N LEU A 80 0.11 -0.57 8.33
CA LEU A 80 -0.46 0.25 7.28
C LEU A 80 0.61 0.60 6.25
N VAL A 81 0.25 0.52 4.97
CA VAL A 81 1.04 1.05 3.87
C VAL A 81 0.19 2.04 3.08
N ILE A 82 0.70 3.25 2.93
CA ILE A 82 0.12 4.33 2.12
C ILE A 82 1.00 4.48 0.87
N PHE A 83 0.39 4.51 -0.31
CA PHE A 83 1.11 4.51 -1.58
C PHE A 83 0.35 5.25 -2.68
N ASN A 84 1.04 5.64 -3.75
CA ASN A 84 0.38 6.22 -4.94
C ASN A 84 -0.34 5.13 -5.74
N GLY A 85 -1.67 5.19 -5.77
CA GLY A 85 -2.55 4.25 -6.45
C GLY A 85 -2.68 4.52 -7.95
N ALA A 86 -1.58 4.65 -8.67
CA ALA A 86 -1.62 4.82 -10.12
C ALA A 86 -2.41 3.68 -10.80
N GLU A 87 -3.13 4.00 -11.89
CA GLU A 87 -4.08 3.07 -12.54
C GLU A 87 -3.47 1.69 -12.83
N LYS A 88 -2.22 1.64 -13.32
CA LYS A 88 -1.50 0.38 -13.59
C LYS A 88 -1.31 -0.50 -12.35
N VAL A 89 -1.07 0.12 -11.19
CA VAL A 89 -0.85 -0.58 -9.91
C VAL A 89 -2.18 -1.16 -9.44
N LEU A 90 -3.24 -0.34 -9.46
CA LEU A 90 -4.58 -0.76 -9.09
C LEU A 90 -5.11 -1.88 -10.01
N ALA A 91 -4.93 -1.74 -11.33
CA ALA A 91 -5.31 -2.75 -12.30
C ALA A 91 -4.63 -4.10 -12.04
N ALA A 92 -3.34 -4.09 -11.68
CA ALA A 92 -2.59 -5.30 -11.34
C ALA A 92 -3.09 -5.94 -10.02
N MET A 93 -3.56 -5.14 -9.06
CA MET A 93 -4.06 -5.63 -7.77
C MET A 93 -5.52 -6.13 -7.81
N LYS A 94 -6.33 -5.63 -8.76
CA LYS A 94 -7.79 -5.81 -8.81
C LYS A 94 -8.28 -7.25 -8.64
N ASN A 95 -7.56 -8.22 -9.20
CA ASN A 95 -7.97 -9.62 -9.16
C ASN A 95 -7.54 -10.35 -7.88
N PHE A 96 -6.69 -9.74 -7.06
CA PHE A 96 -6.12 -10.36 -5.86
C PHE A 96 -6.64 -9.77 -4.56
N VAL A 97 -7.06 -8.50 -4.58
CA VAL A 97 -7.70 -7.87 -3.42
C VAL A 97 -9.12 -8.44 -3.22
N PRO A 98 -9.53 -8.76 -1.97
CA PRO A 98 -10.89 -9.20 -1.70
C PRO A 98 -11.96 -8.29 -2.31
N ARG A 99 -12.92 -8.89 -3.02
CA ARG A 99 -13.91 -8.16 -3.82
C ARG A 99 -14.73 -7.15 -3.02
N THR A 100 -15.04 -7.46 -1.76
CA THR A 100 -15.79 -6.61 -0.83
C THR A 100 -15.05 -5.31 -0.49
N MET A 101 -13.72 -5.36 -0.40
CA MET A 101 -12.88 -4.18 -0.16
C MET A 101 -12.74 -3.35 -1.43
N TRP A 102 -12.58 -4.02 -2.59
CA TRP A 102 -12.45 -3.33 -3.88
C TRP A 102 -13.65 -2.45 -4.22
N THR A 103 -14.87 -2.93 -3.92
CA THR A 103 -16.10 -2.15 -4.18
C THR A 103 -16.18 -0.87 -3.37
N GLY A 104 -15.62 -0.84 -2.15
CA GLY A 104 -15.63 0.36 -1.29
C GLY A 104 -14.66 1.45 -1.73
N VAL A 105 -13.76 1.19 -2.68
CA VAL A 105 -12.74 2.16 -3.15
C VAL A 105 -13.31 3.17 -4.16
N TYR A 106 -14.39 2.81 -4.85
CA TYR A 106 -14.99 3.59 -5.95
C TYR A 106 -16.44 4.03 -5.67
N GLN A 107 -16.86 4.01 -4.40
CA GLN A 107 -18.16 4.54 -3.98
C GLN A 107 -18.08 6.03 -3.63
#